data_AF-A0A934RSJ1-F1
#
_entry.id   AF-A0A934RSJ1-F1
#
_cell.length_a   1.000
_cell.length_b   1.000
_cell.length_c   1.000
_cell.angle_alpha   90.00
_cell.angle_beta   90.00
_cell.angle_gamma   90.00
#
_symmetry.space_group_name_H-M   'P 1'
#
loop_
_entity.id
_entity.type
_entity.pdbx_description
1 polymer ?
#
loop_
_entity_poly.entity_id
_entity_poly.type
_entity_poly.pdbx_seq_one_letter_code
_entity_poly.pdbx_strand_id
1 'polypeptide(L)'
;MGGYGSWMLSTHNPEHFAAIVPIVGGIGHGGPQEVTPDLDQWASNLAKVPVYAFAGALDKVVPAERSERMVKAIRAAGGQKAKLKIYPDAGHEASRLVFSSAEFYDWMFSQRNVRAR
;
A
#
# COMPACT_ATOMS: atom_id res chain seq x y z
N MET A 1 11.69 -2.28 3.19
CA MET A 1 11.22 -3.54 3.79
C MET A 1 9.85 -3.46 4.43
N GLY A 2 9.57 -2.51 5.35
CA GLY A 2 8.26 -2.43 6.03
C GLY A 2 7.03 -2.41 5.10
N GLY A 3 7.07 -1.64 4.01
CA GLY A 3 5.97 -1.58 3.04
C GLY A 3 5.68 -2.90 2.33
N TYR A 4 6.68 -3.77 2.11
CA TYR A 4 6.45 -5.13 1.60
C TYR A 4 5.66 -5.95 2.61
N GLY A 5 6.10 -5.92 3.88
CA GLY A 5 5.42 -6.61 4.96
C GLY A 5 3.97 -6.15 5.10
N SER A 6 3.70 -4.85 4.96
CA SER A 6 2.34 -4.32 4.95
C SER A 6 1.49 -4.95 3.85
N TRP A 7 1.96 -4.98 2.59
CA TRP A 7 1.23 -5.62 1.49
C TRP A 7 1.00 -7.11 1.71
N MET A 8 2.05 -7.83 2.10
CA MET A 8 2.00 -9.29 2.24
C MET A 8 1.09 -9.71 3.39
N LEU A 9 1.29 -9.14 4.58
CA LEU A 9 0.60 -9.56 5.78
C LEU A 9 -0.91 -9.30 5.67
N SER A 10 -1.29 -8.15 5.12
CA SER A 10 -2.70 -7.79 4.95
C SER A 10 -3.37 -8.51 3.81
N THR A 11 -2.63 -8.95 2.79
CA THR A 11 -3.20 -9.81 1.75
C THR A 11 -3.59 -11.17 2.30
N HIS A 12 -2.78 -11.73 3.19
CA HIS A 12 -3.01 -13.05 3.77
C HIS A 12 -3.97 -13.02 4.97
N ASN A 13 -4.13 -11.87 5.63
CA ASN A 13 -5.00 -11.70 6.80
C ASN A 13 -5.83 -10.41 6.71
N PRO A 14 -6.61 -10.18 5.64
CA PRO A 14 -7.30 -8.92 5.40
C PRO A 14 -8.34 -8.57 6.48
N GLU A 15 -8.87 -9.56 7.18
CA GLU A 15 -9.84 -9.40 8.27
C GLU A 15 -9.26 -8.78 9.55
N HIS A 16 -7.94 -8.87 9.76
CA HIS A 16 -7.29 -8.35 10.96
C HIS A 16 -7.09 -6.82 10.93
N PHE A 17 -7.20 -6.18 9.77
CA PHE A 17 -6.83 -4.78 9.60
C PHE A 17 -8.04 -3.87 9.35
N ALA A 18 -8.13 -2.78 10.11
CA ALA A 18 -9.07 -1.69 9.85
C ALA A 18 -8.74 -0.94 8.55
N ALA A 19 -7.45 -0.82 8.26
CA ALA A 19 -6.85 -0.19 7.09
C ALA A 19 -5.37 -0.54 7.02
N ILE A 20 -4.73 -0.30 5.87
CA ILE A 20 -3.29 -0.43 5.71
C ILE A 20 -2.67 0.80 5.05
N VAL A 21 -1.42 1.06 5.43
CA VAL A 21 -0.60 2.14 4.85
C VAL A 21 0.78 1.63 4.46
N PRO A 22 0.91 1.01 3.27
CA PRO A 22 2.22 0.62 2.75
C PRO A 22 2.99 1.86 2.26
N ILE A 23 4.21 2.04 2.76
CA ILE A 23 5.09 3.16 2.41
C ILE A 23 6.36 2.59 1.75
N VAL A 24 6.70 3.07 0.55
CA VAL A 24 7.82 2.56 -0.29
C VAL A 24 7.88 1.02 -0.28
N GLY A 25 6.73 0.40 -0.51
CA GLY A 25 6.54 -1.05 -0.51
C GLY A 25 6.43 -1.60 -1.92
N GLY A 26 7.10 -2.71 -2.18
CA GLY A 26 6.89 -3.48 -3.41
C GLY A 26 6.06 -4.74 -3.14
N ILE A 27 5.82 -5.46 -4.22
CA ILE A 27 4.70 -6.40 -4.33
C ILE A 27 5.14 -7.76 -4.87
N GLY A 28 6.37 -8.18 -4.54
CA GLY A 28 6.95 -9.46 -4.95
C GLY A 28 7.85 -10.01 -3.85
N HIS A 29 8.20 -11.29 -3.95
CA HIS A 29 8.93 -12.02 -2.91
C HIS A 29 10.44 -12.01 -3.14
N GLY A 30 10.89 -11.98 -4.40
CA GLY A 30 12.32 -11.97 -4.76
C GLY A 30 12.95 -10.58 -4.91
N GLY A 31 12.32 -9.53 -4.36
CA GLY A 31 13.02 -8.28 -4.05
C GLY A 31 12.40 -6.99 -4.61
N PRO A 32 13.20 -5.88 -4.62
CA PRO A 32 12.75 -4.52 -4.92
C PRO A 32 12.03 -4.35 -6.27
N GLN A 33 12.46 -5.13 -7.26
CA GLN A 33 12.00 -5.02 -8.63
C GLN A 33 10.98 -6.08 -9.04
N GLU A 34 10.66 -7.04 -8.17
CA GLU A 34 9.74 -8.11 -8.51
C GLU A 34 8.27 -7.69 -8.37
N VAL A 35 7.42 -8.31 -9.19
CA VAL A 35 5.97 -8.28 -9.04
C VAL A 35 5.50 -9.73 -8.87
N THR A 36 4.70 -9.97 -7.84
CA THR A 36 4.13 -11.28 -7.55
C THR A 36 3.28 -11.77 -8.72
N PRO A 37 3.35 -13.06 -9.08
CA PRO A 37 2.42 -13.65 -10.05
C PRO A 37 0.97 -13.64 -9.53
N ASP A 38 0.78 -13.54 -8.22
CA ASP A 38 -0.54 -13.62 -7.56
C ASP A 38 -1.21 -12.24 -7.41
N LEU A 39 -0.87 -11.26 -8.26
CA LEU A 39 -1.27 -9.86 -8.09
C LEU A 39 -2.80 -9.70 -8.01
N ASP A 40 -3.56 -10.42 -8.84
CA ASP A 40 -5.02 -10.34 -8.85
C ASP A 40 -5.63 -10.94 -7.57
N GLN A 41 -5.04 -12.01 -7.05
CA GLN A 41 -5.47 -12.61 -5.79
C GLN A 41 -5.18 -11.67 -4.61
N TRP A 42 -4.00 -11.02 -4.63
CA TRP A 42 -3.64 -10.01 -3.64
C TRP A 42 -4.62 -8.84 -3.68
N ALA A 43 -4.88 -8.32 -4.87
CA ALA A 43 -5.82 -7.24 -5.10
C ALA A 43 -7.24 -7.57 -4.62
N SER A 44 -7.75 -8.77 -4.91
CA SER A 44 -9.08 -9.22 -4.48
C SER A 44 -9.20 -9.29 -2.95
N ASN A 45 -8.16 -9.75 -2.26
CA ASN A 45 -8.15 -9.77 -0.80
C ASN A 45 -8.09 -8.35 -0.22
N LEU A 46 -7.22 -7.51 -0.78
CA LEU A 46 -7.01 -6.13 -0.34
C LEU A 46 -8.18 -5.20 -0.70
N ALA A 47 -9.00 -5.53 -1.70
CA ALA A 47 -10.21 -4.76 -2.04
C ALA A 47 -11.20 -4.65 -0.87
N LYS A 48 -11.09 -5.55 0.11
CA LYS A 48 -11.91 -5.60 1.31
C LYS A 48 -11.43 -4.66 2.42
N VAL A 49 -10.27 -4.03 2.27
CA VAL A 49 -9.60 -3.21 3.30
C VAL A 49 -9.31 -1.83 2.73
N PRO A 50 -9.56 -0.72 3.46
CA PRO A 50 -9.09 0.60 3.04
C PRO A 50 -7.56 0.62 2.92
N VAL A 51 -7.06 1.08 1.77
CA VAL A 51 -5.63 1.15 1.47
C VAL A 51 -5.25 2.58 1.15
N TYR A 52 -4.21 3.10 1.80
CA TYR A 52 -3.56 4.33 1.38
C TYR A 52 -2.05 4.13 1.27
N ALA A 53 -1.57 3.91 0.06
CA ALA A 53 -0.15 3.70 -0.22
C ALA A 53 0.59 5.02 -0.50
N PHE A 54 1.89 5.02 -0.21
CA PHE A 54 2.77 6.17 -0.44
C PHE A 54 4.09 5.74 -1.09
N ALA A 55 4.55 6.50 -2.09
CA ALA A 55 5.83 6.26 -2.77
C ALA A 55 6.53 7.58 -3.14
N GLY A 56 7.84 7.51 -3.40
CA GLY A 56 8.60 8.60 -4.01
C GLY A 56 8.78 8.37 -5.51
N ALA A 57 8.57 9.39 -6.35
CA ALA A 57 8.72 9.25 -7.79
C ALA A 57 10.17 9.02 -8.24
N LEU A 58 11.15 9.48 -7.43
CA LEU A 58 12.57 9.35 -7.69
C LEU A 58 13.20 8.14 -6.98
N ASP A 59 12.38 7.24 -6.42
CA ASP A 59 12.88 6.03 -5.75
C ASP A 59 13.49 5.05 -6.78
N LYS A 60 14.81 4.85 -6.67
CA LYS A 60 15.59 3.94 -7.52
C LYS A 60 15.70 2.53 -6.94
N VAL A 61 15.29 2.32 -5.69
CA VAL A 61 15.31 1.03 -5.01
C VAL A 61 13.97 0.33 -5.25
N VAL A 62 12.87 0.97 -4.89
CA VAL A 62 11.50 0.44 -5.08
C VAL A 62 10.71 1.42 -5.95
N PRO A 63 10.61 1.18 -7.27
CA PRO A 63 9.90 2.08 -8.17
C PRO A 63 8.45 2.31 -7.73
N ALA A 64 7.98 3.56 -7.79
CA ALA A 64 6.60 3.92 -7.44
C ALA A 64 5.55 3.11 -8.22
N GLU A 65 5.89 2.71 -9.44
CA GLU A 65 5.11 1.83 -10.30
C GLU A 65 4.60 0.57 -9.60
N ARG A 66 5.38 0.01 -8.65
CA ARG A 66 4.95 -1.14 -7.85
C ARG A 66 3.68 -0.85 -7.06
N SER A 67 3.63 0.30 -6.39
CA SER A 67 2.44 0.74 -5.67
C SER A 67 1.31 1.15 -6.63
N GLU A 68 1.64 1.74 -7.79
CA GLU A 68 0.65 2.06 -8.84
C GLU A 68 -0.06 0.80 -9.36
N ARG A 69 0.68 -0.26 -9.71
CA ARG A 69 0.12 -1.54 -10.16
C ARG A 69 -0.81 -2.15 -9.14
N MET A 70 -0.38 -2.22 -7.88
CA MET A 70 -1.19 -2.80 -6.81
C MET A 70 -2.46 -1.99 -6.56
N VAL A 71 -2.37 -0.66 -6.43
CA VAL A 71 -3.55 0.18 -6.20
C VAL A 71 -4.50 0.13 -7.39
N LYS A 72 -3.99 0.07 -8.63
CA LYS A 72 -4.81 -0.14 -9.83
C LYS A 72 -5.53 -1.50 -9.79
N ALA A 73 -4.82 -2.58 -9.46
CA ALA A 73 -5.40 -3.91 -9.36
C ALA A 73 -6.47 -3.97 -8.26
N ILE A 74 -6.21 -3.40 -7.08
CA ILE A 74 -7.18 -3.32 -5.97
C ILE A 74 -8.46 -2.59 -6.41
N ARG A 75 -8.32 -1.46 -7.10
CA ARG A 75 -9.47 -0.71 -7.63
C ARG A 75 -10.25 -1.54 -8.66
N ALA A 76 -9.57 -2.25 -9.55
CA ALA A 76 -10.18 -3.13 -10.53
C ALA A 76 -10.94 -4.29 -9.87
N ALA A 77 -10.46 -4.79 -8.73
CA ALA A 77 -11.12 -5.80 -7.90
C ALA A 77 -12.26 -5.24 -7.01
N GLY A 78 -12.64 -3.97 -7.17
CA GLY A 78 -13.75 -3.33 -6.45
C GLY A 78 -13.34 -2.57 -5.17
N GLY A 79 -12.05 -2.49 -4.86
CA GLY A 79 -11.51 -1.76 -3.71
C GLY A 79 -11.51 -0.24 -3.89
N GLN A 80 -12.70 0.38 -3.85
CA GLN A 80 -12.89 1.80 -4.13
C GLN A 80 -12.14 2.74 -3.18
N LYS A 81 -11.81 2.28 -1.97
CA LYS A 81 -11.09 3.05 -0.95
C LYS A 81 -9.58 3.04 -1.12
N ALA A 82 -9.05 2.36 -2.14
CA ALA A 82 -7.61 2.33 -2.40
C ALA A 82 -7.11 3.65 -2.98
N LYS A 83 -6.09 4.21 -2.32
CA LYS A 83 -5.44 5.48 -2.68
C LYS A 83 -3.94 5.29 -2.79
N LEU A 84 -3.32 6.12 -3.61
CA LEU A 84 -1.88 6.23 -3.75
C LEU A 84 -1.52 7.72 -3.78
N LYS A 85 -0.51 8.10 -3.00
CA LYS A 85 0.14 9.40 -3.10
C LYS A 85 1.61 9.20 -3.48
N ILE A 86 2.01 9.85 -4.56
CA ILE A 86 3.40 9.85 -5.02
C ILE A 86 3.99 11.24 -4.75
N TYR A 87 5.10 11.28 -4.02
CA TYR A 87 5.86 12.51 -3.83
C TYR A 87 6.80 12.72 -5.02
N PRO A 88 6.61 13.77 -5.84
CA PRO A 88 7.32 13.93 -7.11
C PRO A 88 8.84 14.09 -6.94
N ASP A 89 9.27 14.73 -5.85
CA ASP A 89 10.68 15.05 -5.62
C ASP A 89 11.37 14.10 -4.60
N ALA A 90 10.66 13.06 -4.13
CA ALA A 90 11.17 12.15 -3.12
C ALA A 90 11.74 10.86 -3.71
N GLY A 91 12.84 10.38 -3.13
CA GLY A 91 13.41 9.05 -3.39
C GLY A 91 12.96 7.99 -2.37
N HIS A 92 13.83 7.03 -2.07
CA HIS A 92 13.54 5.92 -1.15
C HIS A 92 13.18 6.36 0.28
N GLU A 93 13.65 7.53 0.70
CA GLU A 93 13.40 8.12 2.02
C GLU A 93 12.04 8.83 2.15
N ALA A 94 11.10 8.59 1.22
CA ALA A 94 9.77 9.23 1.22
C ALA A 94 8.97 8.99 2.52
N SER A 95 9.32 7.97 3.31
CA SER A 95 8.72 7.70 4.61
C SER A 95 8.79 8.89 5.57
N ARG A 96 9.87 9.69 5.52
CA ARG A 96 10.01 10.88 6.38
C ARG A 96 8.93 11.92 6.10
N LEU A 97 8.55 12.09 4.84
CA LEU A 97 7.48 13.00 4.41
C LEU A 97 6.10 12.47 4.80
N VAL A 98 5.90 11.15 4.77
CA VAL A 98 4.63 10.54 5.20
C VAL A 98 4.44 10.70 6.70
N PHE A 99 5.46 10.40 7.50
CA PHE A 99 5.38 10.49 8.95
C PHE A 99 5.38 11.94 9.47
N SER A 100 5.77 12.94 8.67
CA SER A 100 5.59 14.34 9.02
C SER A 100 4.24 14.93 8.57
N SER A 101 3.41 14.15 7.89
CA SER A 101 2.15 14.61 7.31
C SER A 101 0.96 14.37 8.24
N ALA A 102 0.22 15.43 8.58
CA ALA A 102 -1.06 15.31 9.29
C ALA A 102 -2.09 14.47 8.50
N GLU A 103 -2.10 14.61 7.16
CA GLU A 103 -3.01 13.87 6.27
C GLU A 103 -2.92 12.35 6.46
N PHE A 104 -1.70 11.84 6.68
CA PHE A 104 -1.47 10.42 6.90
C PHE A 104 -2.15 9.94 8.19
N TYR A 105 -1.92 10.66 9.30
CA TYR A 105 -2.52 10.31 10.59
C TYR A 105 -4.03 10.51 10.60
N ASP A 106 -4.52 11.63 10.08
CA ASP A 106 -5.95 11.93 10.00
C ASP A 106 -6.68 10.85 9.20
N TRP A 107 -6.14 10.45 8.04
CA TRP A 107 -6.72 9.39 7.25
C TRP A 107 -6.70 8.05 8.00
N MET A 108 -5.56 7.68 8.59
CA MET A 108 -5.39 6.40 9.28
C MET A 108 -6.34 6.26 10.48
N PHE A 109 -6.43 7.27 11.34
CA PHE A 109 -7.28 7.25 12.53
C PHE A 109 -8.78 7.43 12.21
N SER A 110 -9.14 7.88 11.01
CA SER A 110 -10.54 7.89 10.57
C SER A 110 -11.07 6.51 10.19
N GLN A 111 -10.21 5.50 10.00
CA GLN A 111 -10.63 4.14 9.62
C GLN A 111 -11.07 3.32 10.84
N ARG A 112 -12.04 2.42 10.64
CA ARG A 112 -12.53 1.51 11.68
C ARG A 112 -12.71 0.11 11.10
N ASN A 113 -12.29 -0.93 11.84
CA ASN A 113 -12.57 -2.31 11.46
C ASN A 113 -14.01 -2.65 11.85
N VAL A 114 -14.94 -2.53 10.90
CA VAL A 114 -16.35 -2.87 11.13
C VAL A 114 -16.62 -4.37 11.22
N ARG A 115 -15.62 -5.22 10.93
CA ARG A 115 -15.72 -6.69 10.95
C ARG A 115 -15.20 -7.31 12.24
N ALA A 116 -14.43 -6.58 13.03
CA ALA A 116 -14.03 -6.99 14.38
C ALA A 116 -15.21 -6.73 15.33
N ARG A 117 -16.16 -7.65 15.37
CA ARG A 117 -17.21 -7.72 16.40
C ARG A 117 -17.18 -9.09 17.04
#